data_AF-A0A0G4F7G5-F1
#
_entry.id   AF-A0A0G4F7G5-F1
#
_cell.length_a   1.000
_cell.length_b   1.000
_cell.length_c   1.000
_cell.angle_alpha   90.00
_cell.angle_beta   90.00
_cell.angle_gamma   90.00
#
_symmetry.space_group_name_H-M   'P 1'
#
loop_
_entity.id
_entity.type
_entity.pdbx_description
1 polymer ?
#
loop_
_entity_poly.entity_id
_entity_poly.type
_entity_poly.pdbx_seq_one_letter_code
_entity_poly.pdbx_strand_id
1 'polypeptide(L)' 'MDEPEILSAGDEMGYTGLEVRKNESGFEISQEAYLKSIPVQTDDLPRKSLSPEMLNEEKEEEKEEDLVAVMMKMMGVLG' A
#
# COMPACT_ATOMS: atom_id res chain seq x y z
N MET A 1 13.13 -29.44 3.47
CA MET A 1 12.25 -28.33 3.85
C MET A 1 12.96 -27.67 5.00
N ASP A 2 13.50 -26.47 4.77
CA ASP A 2 14.08 -25.69 5.86
C ASP A 2 12.94 -25.13 6.70
N GLU A 3 13.20 -24.94 7.99
CA GLU A 3 12.21 -24.36 8.90
C GLU A 3 11.89 -22.91 8.49
N PRO A 4 10.63 -22.45 8.66
CA PRO A 4 10.27 -21.09 8.31
C PRO A 4 10.99 -20.10 9.21
N GLU A 5 11.59 -19.06 8.63
CA GLU A 5 12.16 -17.96 9.40
C GLU A 5 11.07 -17.26 10.22
N ILE A 6 11.30 -17.18 11.54
CA ILE A 6 10.41 -16.51 12.49
C ILE A 6 11.03 -15.15 12.81
N LEU A 7 10.35 -14.07 12.44
CA LEU A 7 10.76 -12.72 12.81
C LEU A 7 10.54 -12.49 14.32
N SER A 8 11.51 -11.85 14.97
CA SER A 8 11.39 -11.32 16.34
C SER A 8 10.89 -9.87 16.31
N ALA A 9 10.38 -9.36 17.44
CA ALA A 9 9.92 -7.98 17.49
C ALA A 9 11.08 -7.01 17.23
N GLY A 10 10.92 -6.13 16.25
CA GLY A 10 11.97 -5.24 15.74
C GLY A 10 12.66 -5.75 14.48
N ASP A 11 12.49 -7.02 14.10
CA ASP A 11 13.07 -7.57 12.87
C ASP A 11 12.24 -7.17 11.64
N GLU A 12 12.95 -7.02 10.52
CA GLU A 12 12.40 -6.67 9.22
C GLU A 12 12.78 -7.72 8.18
N MET A 13 11.86 -8.03 7.28
CA MET A 13 12.07 -8.92 6.15
C MET A 13 11.60 -8.24 4.87
N GLY A 14 12.48 -8.20 3.87
CA GLY A 14 12.12 -7.78 2.52
C GLY A 14 11.66 -8.98 1.69
N TYR A 15 10.49 -8.86 1.09
CA TYR A 15 10.06 -9.69 -0.03
C TYR A 15 9.84 -8.78 -1.24
N THR A 16 9.99 -9.23 -2.48
CA THR A 16 10.02 -8.34 -3.66
C THR A 16 8.95 -7.25 -3.65
N GLY A 17 9.37 -6.00 -3.40
CA GLY A 17 8.49 -4.82 -3.36
C GLY A 17 7.71 -4.60 -2.04
N LEU A 18 7.92 -5.43 -1.03
CA LEU A 18 7.22 -5.46 0.25
C LEU A 18 8.22 -5.53 1.41
N GLU A 19 7.96 -4.75 2.44
CA GLU A 19 8.69 -4.76 3.71
C GLU A 19 7.73 -5.26 4.78
N VAL A 20 8.14 -6.29 5.52
CA VAL A 20 7.39 -6.83 6.65
C VAL A 20 8.20 -6.59 7.91
N ARG A 21 7.61 -5.90 8.88
CA ARG A 21 8.22 -5.65 10.18
C ARG A 21 7.38 -6.27 11.27
N LYS A 22 8.00 -6.95 12.24
CA LYS A 22 7.27 -7.42 13.42
C LYS A 22 7.36 -6.38 14.52
N ASN A 23 6.21 -5.89 14.96
CA ASN A 23 6.08 -5.00 16.11
C ASN A 23 5.50 -5.77 17.31
N GLU A 24 5.35 -5.11 18.46
CA GLU A 24 4.79 -5.72 19.68
C GLU A 24 3.33 -6.19 19.49
N SER A 25 2.58 -5.53 18.60
CA SER A 25 1.17 -5.83 18.31
C SER A 25 0.94 -6.87 17.21
N GLY A 26 1.98 -7.25 16.45
CA GLY A 26 1.83 -8.14 15.30
C GLY A 26 2.79 -7.79 14.16
N PHE A 27 2.32 -7.93 12.92
CA PHE A 27 3.10 -7.61 11.72
C PHE A 27 2.58 -6.34 11.06
N GLU A 28 3.50 -5.50 10.64
CA GLU A 28 3.28 -4.33 9.80
C GLU A 28 3.84 -4.62 8.41
N ILE A 29 3.10 -4.30 7.36
CA ILE A 29 3.49 -4.55 5.98
C ILE A 29 3.44 -3.22 5.22
N SER A 30 4.52 -2.89 4.52
CA SER A 30 4.66 -1.65 3.76
C SER A 30 5.17 -1.92 2.35
N GLN A 31 4.75 -1.08 1.39
CA GLN A 31 5.35 -0.98 0.05
C GLN A 31 6.00 0.38 -0.18
N GLU A 32 6.11 1.21 0.86
CA GLU A 32 6.52 2.59 0.70
C GLU A 32 7.89 2.72 0.04
N ALA A 33 8.88 1.94 0.49
CA ALA A 33 10.21 1.96 -0.10
C ALA A 33 10.19 1.56 -1.58
N TYR A 34 9.40 0.55 -1.93
CA TYR A 34 9.23 0.11 -3.32
C TYR A 34 8.60 1.21 -4.17
N LEU A 35 7.49 1.80 -3.74
CA LEU A 35 6.81 2.87 -4.48
C LEU A 35 7.69 4.12 -4.62
N LYS A 36 8.44 4.49 -3.58
CA LYS A 36 9.43 5.58 -3.61
C LYS A 36 10.59 5.30 -4.56
N SER A 37 10.91 4.03 -4.83
CA SER A 37 11.98 3.62 -5.73
C SER A 37 11.61 3.67 -7.22
N ILE A 38 10.30 3.70 -7.55
CA ILE A 38 9.85 3.72 -8.95
C ILE A 38 10.12 5.12 -9.53
N PRO A 39 10.94 5.23 -10.59
CA PRO A 39 11.17 6.52 -11.24
C PRO A 39 9.89 6.97 -11.93
N VAL A 40 9.35 8.11 -11.51
CA VAL A 40 8.21 8.74 -12.18
C VAL A 40 8.75 9.72 -13.21
N GLN A 41 8.58 9.41 -14.49
CA GLN A 41 8.83 10.37 -15.57
C GLN A 41 7.67 11.35 -15.62
N THR A 42 7.74 12.39 -14.81
CA THR A 42 6.70 13.42 -14.67
C THR A 42 6.41 14.16 -15.98
N ASP A 43 7.38 14.18 -16.89
CA ASP A 43 7.29 14.84 -18.20
C ASP A 43 6.41 14.08 -19.20
N ASP A 44 6.28 12.76 -19.04
CA ASP A 44 5.45 11.88 -19.88
C ASP A 44 4.02 11.73 -19.34
N LEU A 45 3.73 12.27 -18.15
CA LEU A 45 2.39 12.30 -17.63
C LEU A 45 1.52 13.19 -18.52
N PRO A 46 0.33 12.73 -18.97
CA PRO A 46 -0.51 13.45 -19.93
C PRO A 46 -1.04 14.81 -19.43
N ARG A 47 -0.72 15.19 -18.18
CA ARG A 47 -0.87 16.52 -17.61
C ARG A 47 0.42 16.84 -16.85
N LYS A 48 1.08 17.94 -17.21
CA LYS A 48 2.37 18.45 -16.67
C LYS A 48 2.43 18.74 -15.16
N SER A 49 1.48 18.25 -14.39
CA SER A 49 1.54 18.10 -12.95
C SER A 49 0.25 17.37 -12.56
N LEU A 50 0.36 16.37 -11.69
CA LEU A 50 -0.77 16.04 -10.83
C LEU A 50 -1.06 17.31 -10.04
N SER A 51 -2.32 17.77 -10.04
CA SER A 51 -2.69 18.96 -9.28
C SER A 51 -2.26 18.76 -7.83
N PRO A 52 -1.61 19.74 -7.18
CA PRO A 52 -1.14 19.60 -5.80
C PRO A 52 -2.27 19.25 -4.82
N GLU A 53 -3.53 19.52 -5.17
CA GLU A 53 -4.72 19.06 -4.44
C GLU A 53 -4.88 17.53 -4.42
N MET A 54 -4.36 16.81 -5.42
CA MET A 54 -4.33 15.33 -5.45
C MET A 54 -3.11 14.74 -4.71
N LEU A 55 -2.14 15.58 -4.34
CA LEU A 55 -0.91 15.20 -3.64
C LEU A 55 -0.93 15.63 -2.17
N ASN A 56 -1.89 16.46 -1.76
CA ASN A 56 -2.12 16.76 -0.35
C ASN A 56 -2.71 15.52 0.34
N GLU A 57 -2.27 15.33 1.59
CA GLU A 57 -2.70 14.27 2.51
C GLU A 57 -4.16 13.87 2.32
N GLU A 58 -4.39 12.56 2.41
CA GLU A 58 -5.70 11.91 2.50
C GLU A 58 -6.64 12.79 3.34
N LYS A 59 -7.40 13.68 2.66
CA LYS A 59 -8.67 14.07 3.21
C LYS A 59 -9.38 12.75 3.39
N GLU A 60 -9.89 12.47 4.59
CA GLU A 60 -10.89 11.42 4.75
C GLU A 60 -12.00 11.75 3.75
N GLU A 61 -11.90 11.17 2.55
CA GLU A 61 -13.00 11.11 1.63
C GLU A 61 -14.07 10.37 2.41
N GLU A 62 -15.24 10.99 2.53
CA GLU A 62 -16.46 10.30 2.92
C GLU A 62 -16.56 9.11 1.97
N LYS A 63 -16.14 7.93 2.43
CA LYS A 63 -16.21 6.71 1.64
C LYS A 63 -17.67 6.48 1.37
N GLU A 64 -18.10 6.77 0.15
CA GLU A 64 -19.46 6.47 -0.29
C GLU A 64 -19.64 4.96 -0.11
N GLU A 65 -20.46 4.56 0.87
CA GLU A 65 -20.63 3.16 1.27
C GLU A 65 -21.08 2.29 0.08
N ASP A 66 -21.76 2.90 -0.91
CA ASP A 66 -22.14 2.25 -2.17
C ASP A 66 -20.90 1.88 -3.02
N LEU A 67 -19.91 2.77 -3.11
CA LEU A 67 -18.66 2.48 -3.82
C LEU A 67 -17.88 1.35 -3.14
N VAL A 68 -17.88 1.32 -1.80
CA VAL A 68 -17.28 0.23 -1.02
C VAL A 68 -18.00 -1.09 -1.26
N ALA A 69 -19.34 -1.08 -1.32
CA ALA A 69 -20.14 -2.27 -1.63
C ALA A 69 -19.88 -2.78 -3.05
N VAL A 70 -19.74 -1.88 -4.03
CA VAL A 70 -19.37 -2.23 -5.41
C VAL A 70 -17.98 -2.86 -5.46
N MET A 71 -17.00 -2.29 -4.76
CA MET A 71 -15.64 -2.87 -4.68
C MET A 71 -15.63 -4.24 -4.00
N MET A 72 -16.37 -4.41 -2.89
CA MET A 72 -16.53 -5.70 -2.23
C MET A 72 -17.17 -6.75 -3.15
N LYS A 73 -18.18 -6.36 -3.93
CA LYS A 73 -18.84 -7.26 -4.89
C LYS A 73 -17.91 -7.62 -6.06
N MET A 74 -17.16 -6.65 -6.60
CA MET A 74 -16.21 -6.89 -7.68
C MET A 74 -15.06 -7.80 -7.24
N MET A 75 -14.62 -7.66 -5.98
CA MET A 75 -13.62 -8.54 -5.37
C MET A 75 -14.20 -9.88 -4.89
N GLY A 76 -15.50 -10.14 -5.06
CA GLY A 76 -16.15 -11.39 -4.67
C GLY A 76 -16.25 -11.60 -3.15
N VAL A 77 -16.13 -10.53 -2.37
CA VAL A 77 -16.18 -10.53 -0.90
C VAL A 77 -17.62 -10.65 -0.39
N LEU A 78 -18.60 -10.09 -1.11
CA LEU A 78 -20.02 -10.39 -0.92
C LEU A 78 -20.53 -11.23 -2.11
N GLY A 79 -20.93 -12.47 -1.81
CA GLY A 79 -21.61 -13.39 -2.72
C GLY A 79 -23.10 -13.14 -2.85
#